data_AF-A0A916MT57-F1
#
_entry.id   AF-A0A916MT57-F1
#
_cell.length_a   1.000
_cell.length_b   1.000
_cell.length_c   1.000
_cell.angle_alpha   90.00
_cell.angle_beta   90.00
_cell.angle_gamma   90.00
#
_symmetry.space_group_name_H-M   'P 1'
#
loop_
_entity.id
_entity.type
_entity.pdbx_description
1 polymer ?
#
loop_
_entity_poly.entity_id
_entity_poly.type
_entity_poly.pdbx_seq_one_letter_code
_entity_poly.pdbx_strand_id
1 'polypeptide(L)'
;MAGLASAQPDVIVGELSDIGNYGQSGGIYAYSVGTTSCNAGNVPLNWISNTNQHPVIGQRFYRFRPVNGAGQYEQIGGGHLKHGFTALQQGACFTDCQANPNGTRLGVHCSDPYVASLNGAQTRLGPRDEVNAYTGFYPYPWTSRTPITPIIGRRIQIAAADLEPVANPFATTLYFAEGQYIAPDDAAAGNGSNNSSYRRVNRSNTTSNWTFSFTAGSPNTTFGTNRQLPAIYAWQRCETGVSVTQYTVPGEVTLRGSVYVAYKVTPIAGDMYHYEYMIHNLNSDISLNSLSVNFPTGGNTGCIDVVNVGFRDVPHHSGEPFTSEDWSSAKTASAQTWTGPTFASAPTGNALRWGTSFTFRFDSSRPPVAGTGTLGLFKTGGSMDVNLMVPSPCPCPEPDYNCDGAVNGFDIQATEEAVNGDLSNFCAGSADLNGDGAENGFDIQYAEERVNGAPC
;
A
#
# COMPACT_ATOMS: atom_id res chain seq x y z
N MET A 1 34.92 20.76 -3.42
CA MET A 1 34.63 20.27 -4.79
C MET A 1 33.14 20.00 -4.85
N ALA A 2 32.38 20.79 -5.60
CA ALA A 2 30.98 20.45 -5.88
C ALA A 2 31.02 19.21 -6.77
N GLY A 3 30.46 18.09 -6.30
CA GLY A 3 30.37 16.87 -7.10
C GLY A 3 29.62 17.18 -8.40
N LEU A 4 30.18 16.76 -9.53
CA LEU A 4 29.47 16.81 -10.81
C LEU A 4 28.15 16.04 -10.63
N ALA A 5 27.02 16.71 -10.84
CA ALA A 5 25.73 16.03 -10.90
C ALA A 5 25.80 15.01 -12.06
N SER A 6 25.52 13.74 -11.78
CA SER A 6 25.47 12.71 -12.81
C SER A 6 24.48 13.11 -13.90
N ALA A 7 24.82 12.86 -15.17
CA ALA A 7 23.92 13.05 -16.29
C ALA A 7 22.81 11.98 -16.22
N GLN A 8 21.56 12.38 -16.03
CA GLN A 8 20.42 11.48 -15.87
C GLN A 8 19.09 12.10 -16.30
N PRO A 9 18.26 11.36 -17.06
CA PRO A 9 16.85 11.74 -17.24
C PRO A 9 16.05 11.40 -15.98
N ASP A 10 14.96 12.11 -15.73
CA ASP A 10 14.07 11.87 -14.59
C ASP A 10 12.63 12.21 -14.98
N VAL A 11 11.77 11.20 -15.10
CA VAL A 11 10.36 11.39 -15.47
C VAL A 11 9.47 11.49 -14.24
N ILE A 12 8.84 12.64 -14.08
CA ILE A 12 7.84 12.85 -13.03
C ILE A 12 6.47 13.12 -13.62
N VAL A 13 5.43 12.81 -12.84
CA VAL A 13 4.06 13.24 -13.16
C VAL A 13 3.87 14.66 -12.64
N GLY A 14 3.96 15.64 -13.54
CA GLY A 14 3.84 17.05 -13.23
C GLY A 14 2.42 17.50 -12.92
N GLU A 15 1.45 17.01 -13.68
CA GLU A 15 0.04 17.38 -13.50
C GLU A 15 -0.92 16.26 -13.90
N LEU A 16 -2.00 16.11 -13.14
CA LEU A 16 -3.20 15.41 -13.56
C LEU A 16 -4.27 16.45 -13.94
N SER A 17 -4.62 16.53 -15.23
CA SER A 17 -5.24 17.72 -15.85
C SER A 17 -6.75 17.61 -16.08
N ASP A 18 -7.22 16.46 -16.56
CA ASP A 18 -8.62 16.21 -16.92
C ASP A 18 -9.00 14.74 -16.69
N ILE A 19 -10.29 14.43 -16.73
CA ILE A 19 -10.80 13.06 -16.55
C ILE A 19 -11.76 12.73 -17.69
N GLY A 20 -11.49 11.63 -18.38
CA GLY A 20 -12.38 11.06 -19.38
C GLY A 20 -13.35 10.09 -18.71
N ASN A 21 -14.64 10.19 -19.03
CA ASN A 21 -15.69 9.24 -18.66
C ASN A 21 -16.25 8.61 -19.94
N TYR A 22 -16.30 7.28 -19.99
CA TYR A 22 -16.72 6.53 -21.18
C TYR A 22 -18.05 5.81 -21.01
N GLY A 23 -18.74 6.00 -19.87
CA GLY A 23 -19.93 5.28 -19.47
C GLY A 23 -19.62 4.00 -18.71
N GLN A 24 -20.60 3.09 -18.67
CA GLN A 24 -20.51 1.84 -17.94
C GLN A 24 -20.97 0.63 -18.77
N SER A 25 -20.49 -0.55 -18.39
CA SER A 25 -20.96 -1.83 -18.91
C SER A 25 -20.82 -2.88 -17.82
N GLY A 26 -21.86 -3.70 -17.60
CA GLY A 26 -21.83 -4.80 -16.63
C GLY A 26 -21.56 -4.35 -15.17
N GLY A 27 -22.00 -3.16 -14.78
CA GLY A 27 -21.73 -2.61 -13.43
C GLY A 27 -20.32 -2.08 -13.23
N ILE A 28 -19.54 -1.92 -14.32
CA ILE A 28 -18.21 -1.31 -14.31
C ILE A 28 -18.24 0.02 -15.05
N TYR A 29 -17.75 1.07 -14.40
CA TYR A 29 -17.55 2.39 -14.99
C TYR A 29 -16.15 2.54 -15.53
N ALA A 30 -16.02 3.19 -16.69
CA ALA A 30 -14.74 3.37 -17.38
C ALA A 30 -14.25 4.81 -17.38
N TYR A 31 -13.01 4.99 -16.96
CA TYR A 31 -12.36 6.29 -16.86
C TYR A 31 -10.96 6.31 -17.48
N SER A 32 -10.42 7.52 -17.63
CA SER A 32 -9.02 7.79 -17.92
C SER A 32 -8.64 9.15 -17.33
N VAL A 33 -7.36 9.38 -17.13
CA VAL A 33 -6.85 10.63 -16.54
C VAL A 33 -5.95 11.34 -17.55
N GLY A 34 -6.00 12.66 -17.63
CA GLY A 34 -5.00 13.42 -18.36
C GLY A 34 -3.74 13.58 -17.53
N THR A 35 -2.58 13.43 -18.16
CA THR A 35 -1.29 13.42 -17.48
C THR A 35 -0.32 14.33 -18.19
N THR A 36 0.36 15.19 -17.46
CA THR A 36 1.52 15.94 -17.94
C THR A 36 2.78 15.36 -17.31
N SER A 37 3.66 14.79 -18.13
CA SER A 37 5.01 14.39 -17.69
C SER A 37 5.93 15.60 -17.67
N CYS A 38 6.99 15.53 -16.87
CA CYS A 38 8.07 16.49 -16.88
C CYS A 38 9.40 15.78 -16.74
N ASN A 39 10.43 16.28 -17.43
CA ASN A 39 11.79 15.82 -17.24
C ASN A 39 12.46 16.68 -16.17
N ALA A 40 12.56 16.17 -14.94
CA ALA A 40 13.24 16.83 -13.82
C ALA A 40 14.76 16.61 -13.84
N GLY A 41 15.25 15.81 -14.80
CA GLY A 41 16.64 15.45 -14.95
C GLY A 41 17.43 16.52 -15.69
N ASN A 42 18.70 16.24 -15.96
CA ASN A 42 19.64 17.16 -16.61
C ASN A 42 20.11 16.68 -17.99
N VAL A 43 19.51 15.62 -18.53
CA VAL A 43 19.64 15.22 -19.94
C VAL A 43 18.28 14.86 -20.56
N PRO A 44 18.12 14.91 -21.90
CA PRO A 44 16.87 14.56 -22.55
C PRO A 44 16.44 13.10 -22.35
N LEU A 45 15.19 12.91 -21.92
CA LEU A 45 14.53 11.62 -21.69
C LEU A 45 13.95 11.04 -22.99
N ASN A 46 14.05 9.75 -23.22
CA ASN A 46 13.61 9.10 -24.46
C ASN A 46 12.09 9.09 -24.64
N TRP A 47 11.64 9.36 -25.87
CA TRP A 47 10.23 9.34 -26.31
C TRP A 47 10.07 8.77 -27.72
N ILE A 48 10.81 7.70 -28.00
CA ILE A 48 10.98 7.13 -29.34
C ILE A 48 9.77 6.24 -29.67
N SER A 49 8.87 6.76 -30.50
CA SER A 49 7.70 6.03 -30.98
C SER A 49 8.07 4.70 -31.67
N ASN A 50 7.17 3.73 -31.63
CA ASN A 50 7.33 2.42 -32.29
C ASN A 50 8.53 1.59 -31.83
N THR A 51 9.01 1.84 -30.60
CA THR A 51 10.07 1.06 -29.93
C THR A 51 9.68 0.87 -28.47
N ASN A 52 10.48 0.17 -27.66
CA ASN A 52 10.32 0.16 -26.20
C ASN A 52 11.02 1.33 -25.48
N GLN A 53 11.56 2.31 -26.22
CA GLN A 53 12.27 3.48 -25.67
C GLN A 53 11.34 4.70 -25.56
N HIS A 54 10.19 4.50 -24.92
CA HIS A 54 9.27 5.57 -24.52
C HIS A 54 8.59 5.19 -23.20
N PRO A 55 7.97 6.13 -22.48
CA PRO A 55 7.26 5.76 -21.26
C PRO A 55 5.92 5.10 -21.51
N VAL A 56 5.57 4.21 -20.61
CA VAL A 56 4.20 3.71 -20.43
C VAL A 56 3.56 4.38 -19.21
N ILE A 57 2.28 4.70 -19.32
CA ILE A 57 1.57 5.54 -18.34
C ILE A 57 0.46 4.73 -17.68
N GLY A 58 0.62 4.45 -16.38
CA GLY A 58 -0.39 3.80 -15.54
C GLY A 58 -1.31 4.82 -14.88
N GLN A 59 -2.58 4.44 -14.69
CA GLN A 59 -3.60 5.30 -14.10
C GLN A 59 -4.50 4.52 -13.15
N ARG A 60 -4.82 5.10 -11.99
CA ARG A 60 -5.52 4.41 -10.89
C ARG A 60 -6.43 5.34 -10.13
N PHE A 61 -7.39 4.75 -9.43
CA PHE A 61 -8.30 5.45 -8.54
C PHE A 61 -8.30 4.83 -7.15
N TYR A 62 -8.42 5.70 -6.15
CA TYR A 62 -8.48 5.35 -4.75
C TYR A 62 -9.68 6.02 -4.10
N ARG A 63 -10.17 5.40 -3.02
CA ARG A 63 -11.27 5.91 -2.20
C ARG A 63 -10.87 5.88 -0.73
N PHE A 64 -11.17 6.97 -0.05
CA PHE A 64 -11.29 7.02 1.40
C PHE A 64 -12.76 7.06 1.80
N ARG A 65 -13.16 6.30 2.82
CA ARG A 65 -14.46 6.47 3.48
C ARG A 65 -14.39 6.06 4.95
N PRO A 66 -15.17 6.70 5.84
CA PRO A 66 -15.36 6.19 7.19
C PRO A 66 -16.32 4.99 7.18
N VAL A 67 -15.96 3.92 7.90
CA VAL A 67 -16.76 2.73 8.15
C VAL A 67 -16.64 2.39 9.63
N ASN A 68 -17.78 2.29 10.33
CA ASN A 68 -17.84 1.92 11.76
C ASN A 68 -16.93 2.75 12.68
N GLY A 69 -16.74 4.04 12.37
CA GLY A 69 -15.92 4.95 13.18
C GLY A 69 -14.44 4.99 12.80
N ALA A 70 -13.98 4.19 11.83
CA ALA A 70 -12.60 4.20 11.34
C ALA A 70 -12.51 4.50 9.84
N GLY A 71 -11.38 5.02 9.39
CA GLY A 71 -11.12 5.29 7.97
C GLY A 71 -10.69 4.04 7.21
N GLN A 72 -11.28 3.80 6.03
CA GLN A 72 -10.83 2.80 5.06
C GLN A 72 -10.29 3.50 3.82
N TYR A 73 -9.04 3.22 3.45
CA TYR A 73 -8.39 3.74 2.25
C TYR A 73 -8.02 2.60 1.31
N GLU A 74 -8.60 2.60 0.11
CA GLU A 74 -8.56 1.46 -0.80
C GLU A 74 -8.28 1.92 -2.24
N GLN A 75 -7.47 1.15 -2.98
CA GLN A 75 -7.49 1.24 -4.43
C GLN A 75 -8.79 0.63 -4.95
N ILE A 76 -9.50 1.33 -5.82
CA ILE A 76 -10.81 0.90 -6.35
C ILE A 76 -10.81 0.69 -7.86
N GLY A 77 -9.71 1.01 -8.53
CA GLY A 77 -9.58 0.82 -9.96
C GLY A 77 -8.18 1.04 -10.49
N GLY A 78 -7.92 0.44 -11.64
CA GLY A 78 -6.70 0.58 -12.43
C GLY A 78 -7.01 0.34 -13.89
N GLY A 79 -6.11 0.76 -14.78
CA GLY A 79 -6.19 0.49 -16.22
C GLY A 79 -4.89 -0.10 -16.78
N HIS A 80 -4.98 -0.53 -18.03
CA HIS A 80 -3.82 -0.78 -18.89
C HIS A 80 -3.06 0.53 -19.13
N LEU A 81 -1.89 0.42 -19.77
CA LEU A 81 -0.92 1.50 -19.83
C LEU A 81 -0.97 2.22 -21.16
N LYS A 82 -1.04 3.55 -21.14
CA LYS A 82 -0.90 4.32 -22.37
C LYS A 82 0.57 4.38 -22.80
N HIS A 83 0.84 4.04 -24.06
CA HIS A 83 2.18 4.17 -24.65
C HIS A 83 2.48 5.59 -25.17
N GLY A 84 3.64 6.12 -24.80
CA GLY A 84 4.25 7.35 -25.36
C GLY A 84 4.40 7.32 -26.88
N PHE A 85 4.31 8.48 -27.54
CA PHE A 85 4.53 8.55 -29.00
C PHE A 85 5.16 9.86 -29.49
N THR A 86 4.99 10.98 -28.79
CA THR A 86 5.67 12.24 -29.09
C THR A 86 5.70 13.13 -27.84
N ALA A 87 6.78 13.88 -27.63
CA ALA A 87 6.92 14.83 -26.53
C ALA A 87 6.79 16.29 -27.02
N LEU A 88 5.82 17.05 -26.49
CA LEU A 88 5.48 18.40 -26.97
C LEU A 88 6.35 19.58 -26.45
N GLN A 89 7.33 19.33 -25.57
CA GLN A 89 8.31 20.34 -25.10
C GLN A 89 7.72 21.62 -24.45
N GLN A 90 6.76 21.48 -23.54
CA GLN A 90 6.13 22.62 -22.84
C GLN A 90 6.84 22.96 -21.51
N GLY A 91 6.38 24.00 -20.80
CA GLY A 91 6.97 24.48 -19.53
C GLY A 91 6.03 24.38 -18.32
N ALA A 92 5.31 23.27 -18.15
CA ALA A 92 4.30 23.14 -17.09
C ALA A 92 4.90 22.89 -15.68
N CYS A 93 6.08 22.28 -15.60
CA CYS A 93 6.74 22.01 -14.32
C CYS A 93 7.82 23.01 -13.94
N PHE A 94 8.54 23.51 -14.93
CA PHE A 94 9.75 24.30 -14.78
C PHE A 94 9.73 25.45 -15.80
N THR A 95 10.37 26.56 -15.46
CA THR A 95 10.34 27.78 -16.29
C THR A 95 11.46 27.84 -17.33
N ASP A 96 12.39 26.89 -17.31
CA ASP A 96 13.65 26.87 -18.07
C ASP A 96 13.74 25.66 -19.02
N CYS A 97 12.62 25.23 -19.60
CA CYS A 97 12.55 24.14 -20.58
C CYS A 97 13.59 24.30 -21.70
N GLN A 98 14.51 23.33 -21.78
CA GLN A 98 15.47 23.17 -22.86
C GLN A 98 14.92 22.19 -23.88
N ALA A 99 14.10 22.72 -24.79
CA ALA A 99 13.36 21.92 -25.77
C ALA A 99 14.29 21.06 -26.63
N ASN A 100 13.97 19.77 -26.74
CA ASN A 100 14.58 18.92 -27.75
C ASN A 100 14.10 19.36 -29.15
N PRO A 101 14.94 19.30 -30.21
CA PRO A 101 14.56 19.79 -31.54
C PRO A 101 13.34 19.12 -32.17
N ASN A 102 12.90 17.97 -31.64
CA ASN A 102 11.74 17.22 -32.10
C ASN A 102 11.09 16.44 -30.95
N GLY A 103 9.98 15.74 -31.23
CA GLY A 103 9.23 14.98 -30.23
C GLY A 103 9.79 13.61 -29.83
N THR A 104 10.98 13.22 -30.29
CA THR A 104 11.58 11.89 -29.99
C THR A 104 12.21 11.80 -28.60
N ARG A 105 12.33 12.93 -27.90
CA ARG A 105 12.84 13.03 -26.53
C ARG A 105 12.10 14.15 -25.81
N LEU A 106 11.91 14.03 -24.50
CA LEU A 106 11.49 15.13 -23.64
C LEU A 106 12.73 15.89 -23.15
N GLY A 107 12.87 17.14 -23.58
CA GLY A 107 13.97 18.02 -23.24
C GLY A 107 14.08 18.27 -21.73
N VAL A 108 15.26 18.71 -21.29
CA VAL A 108 15.53 19.01 -19.88
C VAL A 108 14.55 20.08 -19.39
N HIS A 109 13.93 19.83 -18.24
CA HIS A 109 12.94 20.74 -17.63
C HIS A 109 11.70 21.03 -18.49
N CYS A 110 11.50 20.26 -19.58
CA CYS A 110 10.30 20.35 -20.40
C CYS A 110 9.21 19.40 -19.92
N SER A 111 7.99 19.66 -20.38
CA SER A 111 6.81 18.86 -20.06
C SER A 111 6.06 18.40 -21.31
N ASP A 112 5.39 17.25 -21.23
CA ASP A 112 4.56 16.70 -22.29
C ASP A 112 3.16 16.34 -21.76
N PRO A 113 2.10 17.05 -22.21
CA PRO A 113 0.73 16.76 -21.82
C PRO A 113 0.08 15.70 -22.73
N TYR A 114 -0.60 14.75 -22.10
CA TYR A 114 -1.58 13.88 -22.73
C TYR A 114 -2.94 14.08 -22.06
N VAL A 115 -3.92 14.56 -22.82
CA VAL A 115 -5.32 14.67 -22.35
C VAL A 115 -5.92 13.30 -22.07
N ALA A 116 -6.97 13.26 -21.25
CA ALA A 116 -7.60 12.01 -20.84
C ALA A 116 -8.10 11.19 -22.03
N SER A 117 -8.63 11.82 -23.08
CA SER A 117 -9.10 11.11 -24.28
C SER A 117 -8.01 10.33 -25.00
N LEU A 118 -6.77 10.84 -25.02
CA LEU A 118 -5.60 10.13 -25.56
C LEU A 118 -5.17 8.98 -24.64
N ASN A 119 -5.20 9.22 -23.33
CA ASN A 119 -4.85 8.23 -22.32
C ASN A 119 -5.87 7.10 -22.19
N GLY A 120 -7.13 7.33 -22.53
CA GLY A 120 -8.18 6.30 -22.57
C GLY A 120 -8.43 5.69 -23.95
N ALA A 121 -7.56 5.95 -24.95
CA ALA A 121 -7.69 5.37 -26.28
C ALA A 121 -7.28 3.89 -26.26
N GLN A 122 -8.26 2.97 -26.32
CA GLN A 122 -8.05 1.52 -26.12
C GLN A 122 -6.99 0.91 -27.07
N THR A 123 -6.82 1.47 -28.27
CA THR A 123 -5.81 1.03 -29.25
C THR A 123 -4.38 1.38 -28.86
N ARG A 124 -4.18 2.27 -27.87
CA ARG A 124 -2.89 2.71 -27.33
C ARG A 124 -2.61 2.21 -25.93
N LEU A 125 -3.53 1.39 -25.39
CA LEU A 125 -3.44 0.80 -24.07
C LEU A 125 -2.82 -0.60 -24.18
N GLY A 126 -1.61 -0.75 -23.64
CA GLY A 126 -0.88 -2.01 -23.53
C GLY A 126 -1.02 -2.63 -22.14
N PRO A 127 -0.95 -3.97 -22.03
CA PRO A 127 -1.18 -4.66 -20.76
C PRO A 127 -0.05 -4.40 -19.73
N ARG A 128 -0.34 -4.53 -18.44
CA ARG A 128 0.61 -4.17 -17.37
C ARG A 128 1.64 -5.26 -17.08
N ASP A 129 1.25 -6.51 -17.29
CA ASP A 129 2.04 -7.71 -16.96
C ASP A 129 3.30 -7.89 -17.80
N GLU A 130 3.37 -7.28 -18.98
CA GLU A 130 4.57 -7.31 -19.82
C GLU A 130 5.63 -6.28 -19.39
N VAL A 131 5.30 -5.40 -18.43
CA VAL A 131 6.18 -4.32 -17.97
C VAL A 131 6.88 -4.73 -16.68
N ASN A 132 8.21 -4.75 -16.74
CA ASN A 132 9.05 -4.79 -15.56
C ASN A 132 9.27 -3.35 -15.08
N ALA A 133 8.50 -2.93 -14.08
CA ALA A 133 8.55 -1.55 -13.58
C ALA A 133 9.87 -1.19 -12.86
N TYR A 134 10.63 -2.18 -12.41
CA TYR A 134 11.92 -1.98 -11.77
C TYR A 134 13.00 -1.51 -12.76
N THR A 135 13.00 -2.10 -13.96
CA THR A 135 13.95 -1.78 -15.03
C THR A 135 13.38 -0.83 -16.09
N GLY A 136 12.06 -0.62 -16.06
CA GLY A 136 11.31 0.08 -17.09
C GLY A 136 11.18 -0.67 -18.42
N PHE A 137 11.72 -1.89 -18.53
CA PHE A 137 11.68 -2.68 -19.74
C PHE A 137 10.27 -3.25 -20.01
N TYR A 138 9.92 -3.27 -21.29
CA TYR A 138 8.76 -3.98 -21.82
C TYR A 138 9.01 -4.36 -23.29
N PRO A 139 8.36 -5.42 -23.80
CA PRO A 139 8.42 -5.77 -25.22
C PRO A 139 7.67 -4.76 -26.08
N TYR A 140 8.19 -4.49 -27.28
CA TYR A 140 7.50 -3.70 -28.30
C TYR A 140 7.54 -4.39 -29.67
N PRO A 141 6.42 -4.51 -30.40
CA PRO A 141 5.06 -4.15 -29.96
C PRO A 141 4.61 -5.03 -28.78
N TRP A 142 3.75 -4.47 -27.92
CA TRP A 142 3.15 -5.23 -26.81
C TRP A 142 2.16 -6.27 -27.35
N THR A 143 1.90 -7.32 -26.58
CA THR A 143 0.95 -8.35 -26.97
C THR A 143 -0.47 -7.81 -26.86
N SER A 144 -1.15 -7.65 -28.01
CA SER A 144 -2.55 -7.24 -28.01
C SER A 144 -3.43 -8.38 -27.51
N ARG A 145 -4.13 -8.13 -26.40
CA ARG A 145 -5.11 -9.07 -25.84
C ARG A 145 -6.51 -8.80 -26.40
N THR A 146 -7.16 -9.84 -26.90
CA THR A 146 -8.44 -9.78 -27.62
C THR A 146 -9.58 -10.51 -26.89
N PRO A 147 -10.84 -10.07 -27.08
CA PRO A 147 -11.26 -8.83 -27.73
C PRO A 147 -11.30 -7.64 -26.76
N ILE A 148 -11.06 -6.44 -27.29
CA ILE A 148 -11.27 -5.20 -26.53
C ILE A 148 -12.77 -5.02 -26.31
N THR A 149 -13.23 -5.17 -25.07
CA THR A 149 -14.64 -4.89 -24.73
C THR A 149 -14.96 -3.43 -25.03
N PRO A 150 -16.07 -3.14 -25.74
CA PRO A 150 -16.55 -1.78 -25.90
C PRO A 150 -16.72 -1.08 -24.55
N ILE A 151 -16.52 0.24 -24.50
CA ILE A 151 -16.65 1.08 -23.30
C ILE A 151 -15.56 0.83 -22.23
N ILE A 152 -15.42 -0.38 -21.70
CA ILE A 152 -14.62 -0.64 -20.49
C ILE A 152 -13.25 -1.27 -20.75
N GLY A 153 -13.02 -1.88 -21.91
CA GLY A 153 -11.79 -2.62 -22.18
C GLY A 153 -10.55 -1.73 -22.01
N ARG A 154 -9.53 -2.23 -21.28
CA ARG A 154 -8.21 -1.60 -21.06
C ARG A 154 -8.22 -0.27 -20.27
N ARG A 155 -9.32 0.47 -20.23
CA ARG A 155 -9.47 1.71 -19.46
C ARG A 155 -9.47 1.44 -17.95
N ILE A 156 -9.43 2.51 -17.16
CA ILE A 156 -9.61 2.40 -15.70
C ILE A 156 -11.00 1.83 -15.43
N GLN A 157 -11.08 0.68 -14.76
CA GLN A 157 -12.34 0.06 -14.38
C GLN A 157 -12.62 0.31 -12.89
N ILE A 158 -13.79 0.85 -12.57
CA ILE A 158 -14.27 1.03 -11.20
C ILE A 158 -15.64 0.36 -11.07
N ALA A 159 -15.81 -0.48 -10.05
CA ALA A 159 -17.09 -1.14 -9.79
C ALA A 159 -18.16 -0.14 -9.35
N ALA A 160 -19.40 -0.36 -9.76
CA ALA A 160 -20.52 0.50 -9.39
C ALA A 160 -20.74 0.56 -7.87
N ALA A 161 -20.51 -0.56 -7.19
CA ALA A 161 -20.60 -0.65 -5.73
C ALA A 161 -19.60 0.29 -5.02
N ASP A 162 -18.49 0.64 -5.67
CA ASP A 162 -17.53 1.57 -5.09
C ASP A 162 -17.91 3.04 -5.23
N LEU A 163 -18.89 3.32 -6.07
CA LEU A 163 -19.39 4.65 -6.39
C LEU A 163 -20.82 4.87 -5.91
N GLU A 164 -21.51 3.83 -5.45
CA GLU A 164 -22.89 3.91 -4.98
C GLU A 164 -23.02 4.82 -3.74
N PRO A 165 -23.82 5.91 -3.80
CA PRO A 165 -23.93 6.89 -2.72
C PRO A 165 -24.37 6.34 -1.36
N VAL A 166 -25.14 5.26 -1.30
CA VAL A 166 -25.58 4.68 -0.01
C VAL A 166 -24.37 4.16 0.78
N ALA A 167 -23.51 3.36 0.15
CA ALA A 167 -22.31 2.82 0.78
C ALA A 167 -21.13 3.80 0.76
N ASN A 168 -21.22 4.85 -0.06
CA ASN A 168 -20.18 5.85 -0.28
C ASN A 168 -20.78 7.27 -0.27
N PRO A 169 -21.25 7.77 0.89
CA PRO A 169 -21.90 9.07 0.99
C PRO A 169 -20.98 10.20 0.55
N PHE A 170 -21.53 11.14 -0.23
CA PHE A 170 -20.75 12.24 -0.83
C PHE A 170 -20.04 13.11 0.22
N ALA A 171 -20.66 13.33 1.38
CA ALA A 171 -20.13 14.21 2.42
C ALA A 171 -18.86 13.67 3.11
N THR A 172 -18.66 12.35 3.11
CA THR A 172 -17.61 11.68 3.89
C THR A 172 -16.68 10.81 3.06
N THR A 173 -17.03 10.55 1.79
CA THR A 173 -16.20 9.77 0.87
C THR A 173 -15.32 10.70 0.04
N LEU A 174 -14.02 10.42 0.03
CA LEU A 174 -13.04 11.13 -0.80
C LEU A 174 -12.51 10.21 -1.88
N TYR A 175 -12.21 10.76 -3.05
CA TYR A 175 -11.64 10.01 -4.17
C TYR A 175 -10.37 10.68 -4.66
N PHE A 176 -9.45 9.87 -5.18
CA PHE A 176 -8.16 10.31 -5.68
C PHE A 176 -7.84 9.58 -6.97
N ALA A 177 -7.27 10.31 -7.93
CA ALA A 177 -6.65 9.74 -9.12
C ALA A 177 -5.13 9.74 -8.94
N GLU A 178 -4.48 8.69 -9.44
CA GLU A 178 -3.03 8.56 -9.53
C GLU A 178 -2.63 8.38 -11.00
N GLY A 179 -1.53 9.03 -11.38
CA GLY A 179 -0.80 8.73 -12.62
C GLY A 179 0.61 8.29 -12.29
N GLN A 180 1.18 7.40 -13.10
CA GLN A 180 2.55 6.93 -12.96
C GLN A 180 3.19 6.75 -14.34
N TYR A 181 4.42 7.21 -14.53
CA TYR A 181 5.21 6.95 -15.73
C TYR A 181 6.25 5.87 -15.42
N ILE A 182 6.43 4.92 -16.32
CA ILE A 182 7.55 3.98 -16.28
C ILE A 182 8.34 4.17 -17.58
N ALA A 183 9.62 4.52 -17.48
CA ALA A 183 10.52 4.70 -18.63
C ALA A 183 11.85 3.93 -18.41
N PRO A 184 12.39 3.25 -19.43
CA PRO A 184 13.63 2.47 -19.27
C PRO A 184 14.86 3.29 -18.86
N ASP A 185 15.03 4.49 -19.42
CA ASP A 185 16.19 5.35 -19.17
C ASP A 185 16.08 6.12 -17.84
N ASP A 186 14.86 6.43 -17.40
CA ASP A 186 14.57 6.89 -16.04
C ASP A 186 14.91 5.82 -14.98
N ALA A 187 14.43 4.59 -15.20
CA ALA A 187 14.69 3.46 -14.32
C ALA A 187 16.19 3.12 -14.27
N ALA A 188 16.87 3.10 -15.43
CA ALA A 188 18.31 2.86 -15.50
C ALA A 188 19.13 3.95 -14.80
N ALA A 189 18.60 5.18 -14.68
CA ALA A 189 19.19 6.25 -13.90
C ALA A 189 18.92 6.15 -12.39
N GLY A 190 18.10 5.19 -11.95
CA GLY A 190 17.71 5.03 -10.55
C GLY A 190 16.66 6.04 -10.06
N ASN A 191 15.95 6.69 -10.99
CA ASN A 191 14.93 7.70 -10.68
C ASN A 191 13.51 7.13 -10.58
N GLY A 192 13.30 5.82 -10.78
CA GLY A 192 11.98 5.20 -10.79
C GLY A 192 11.15 5.25 -9.48
N SER A 193 11.60 5.96 -8.45
CA SER A 193 10.91 6.13 -7.16
C SER A 193 10.11 7.44 -7.02
N ASN A 194 10.19 8.38 -7.97
CA ASN A 194 9.49 9.67 -7.91
C ASN A 194 8.50 9.89 -9.08
N ASN A 195 8.22 8.83 -9.83
CA ASN A 195 7.50 8.88 -11.11
C ASN A 195 5.97 8.73 -10.99
N SER A 196 5.42 8.86 -9.77
CA SER A 196 3.99 8.79 -9.47
C SER A 196 3.52 10.09 -8.80
N SER A 197 2.29 10.50 -9.11
CA SER A 197 1.64 11.65 -8.47
C SER A 197 0.15 11.38 -8.30
N TYR A 198 -0.45 11.96 -7.26
CA TYR A 198 -1.88 11.87 -7.02
C TYR A 198 -2.58 13.24 -7.00
N ARG A 199 -3.90 13.23 -7.23
CA ARG A 199 -4.76 14.42 -7.11
C ARG A 199 -6.17 14.05 -6.66
N ARG A 200 -6.76 14.88 -5.79
CA ARG A 200 -8.14 14.72 -5.33
C ARG A 200 -9.15 14.96 -6.45
N VAL A 201 -10.16 14.10 -6.52
CA VAL A 201 -11.27 14.19 -7.48
C VAL A 201 -12.61 14.20 -6.75
N ASN A 202 -13.59 14.87 -7.36
CA ASN A 202 -14.97 14.93 -6.88
C ASN A 202 -15.84 14.05 -7.78
N ARG A 203 -16.53 13.08 -7.18
CA ARG A 203 -17.57 12.28 -7.85
C ARG A 203 -18.83 13.13 -8.02
N SER A 204 -19.54 13.04 -9.15
CA SER A 204 -20.85 13.65 -9.28
C SER A 204 -21.86 13.06 -8.29
N ASN A 205 -22.92 13.84 -8.00
CA ASN A 205 -24.04 13.41 -7.16
C ASN A 205 -25.23 12.87 -7.99
N THR A 206 -24.98 12.40 -9.21
CA THR A 206 -25.99 11.92 -10.16
C THR A 206 -25.83 10.43 -10.42
N THR A 207 -26.92 9.67 -10.40
CA THR A 207 -26.91 8.20 -10.53
C THR A 207 -26.96 7.69 -11.97
N SER A 208 -27.25 8.55 -12.96
CA SER A 208 -27.31 8.15 -14.38
C SER A 208 -25.92 7.91 -15.00
N ASN A 209 -24.92 8.67 -14.56
CA ASN A 209 -23.50 8.45 -14.85
C ASN A 209 -22.65 9.14 -13.77
N TRP A 210 -21.84 8.39 -13.04
CA TRP A 210 -20.90 8.97 -12.07
C TRP A 210 -19.71 9.56 -12.82
N THR A 211 -19.65 10.87 -12.89
CA THR A 211 -18.50 11.59 -13.45
C THR A 211 -17.53 11.96 -12.35
N PHE A 212 -16.27 12.14 -12.73
CA PHE A 212 -15.26 12.70 -11.84
C PHE A 212 -14.73 14.00 -12.42
N SER A 213 -14.46 14.97 -11.56
CA SER A 213 -13.74 16.18 -11.91
C SER A 213 -12.65 16.44 -10.88
N PHE A 214 -11.53 17.03 -11.30
CA PHE A 214 -10.51 17.43 -10.34
C PHE A 214 -11.01 18.54 -9.43
N THR A 215 -10.66 18.45 -8.14
CA THR A 215 -10.85 19.59 -7.24
C THR A 215 -9.98 20.75 -7.72
N ALA A 216 -10.54 21.96 -7.75
CA ALA A 216 -9.83 23.14 -8.22
C ALA A 216 -8.59 23.41 -7.37
N GLY A 217 -7.43 23.59 -8.01
CA GLY A 217 -6.14 23.83 -7.35
C GLY A 217 -4.99 23.80 -8.36
N SER A 218 -3.93 24.57 -8.08
CA SER A 218 -2.66 24.56 -8.83
C SER A 218 -1.76 23.42 -8.32
N PRO A 219 -0.85 22.81 -9.12
CA PRO A 219 0.07 21.77 -8.63
C PRO A 219 0.78 22.14 -7.32
N ASN A 220 1.03 21.15 -6.46
CA ASN A 220 1.60 21.28 -5.12
C ASN A 220 0.82 22.21 -4.15
N THR A 221 -0.44 22.51 -4.44
CA THR A 221 -1.39 23.08 -3.47
C THR A 221 -2.24 21.98 -2.84
N THR A 222 -3.01 22.32 -1.79
CA THR A 222 -3.92 21.40 -1.08
C THR A 222 -4.80 20.54 -2.00
N PHE A 223 -5.20 21.08 -3.15
CA PHE A 223 -6.09 20.42 -4.11
C PHE A 223 -5.47 20.23 -5.51
N GLY A 224 -4.21 20.62 -5.66
CA GLY A 224 -3.44 20.36 -6.88
C GLY A 224 -2.92 18.93 -6.97
N THR A 225 -2.22 18.68 -8.08
CA THR A 225 -1.38 17.48 -8.21
C THR A 225 -0.29 17.52 -7.15
N ASN A 226 -0.24 16.53 -6.27
CA ASN A 226 0.86 16.33 -5.33
C ASN A 226 1.95 15.59 -6.09
N ARG A 227 2.96 16.33 -6.58
CA ARG A 227 3.99 15.79 -7.47
C ARG A 227 4.89 14.79 -6.74
N GLN A 228 5.30 13.73 -7.43
CA GLN A 228 6.28 12.73 -6.97
C GLN A 228 5.84 11.92 -5.73
N LEU A 229 4.54 11.94 -5.41
CA LEU A 229 3.96 11.17 -4.32
C LEU A 229 2.90 10.21 -4.86
N PRO A 230 3.02 8.89 -4.65
CA PRO A 230 1.93 7.96 -4.95
C PRO A 230 0.71 8.23 -4.05
N ALA A 231 -0.47 7.77 -4.50
CA ALA A 231 -1.75 8.06 -3.85
C ALA A 231 -1.89 7.48 -2.44
N ILE A 232 -1.05 6.53 -2.03
CA ILE A 232 -0.98 6.10 -0.62
C ILE A 232 -0.74 7.28 0.34
N TYR A 233 -0.02 8.33 -0.09
CA TYR A 233 0.16 9.56 0.70
C TYR A 233 -1.13 10.40 0.82
N ALA A 234 -2.12 10.19 -0.04
CA ALA A 234 -3.40 10.87 0.07
C ALA A 234 -4.16 10.43 1.33
N TRP A 235 -3.88 9.25 1.88
CA TRP A 235 -4.48 8.82 3.13
C TRP A 235 -4.15 9.77 4.30
N GLN A 236 -2.91 10.27 4.37
CA GLN A 236 -2.49 11.30 5.35
C GLN A 236 -3.22 12.65 5.17
N ARG A 237 -3.82 12.88 4.00
CA ARG A 237 -4.67 14.06 3.73
C ARG A 237 -6.12 13.83 4.08
N CYS A 238 -6.55 12.57 4.20
CA CYS A 238 -7.91 12.21 4.58
C CYS A 238 -8.11 12.29 6.09
N GLU A 239 -7.10 11.89 6.85
CA GLU A 239 -7.15 11.86 8.31
C GLU A 239 -5.75 11.94 8.95
N THR A 240 -5.72 12.39 10.21
CA THR A 240 -4.49 12.45 11.02
C THR A 240 -4.11 11.08 11.57
N GLY A 241 -2.83 10.90 11.92
CA GLY A 241 -2.32 9.67 12.55
C GLY A 241 -1.93 8.54 11.59
N VAL A 242 -2.05 8.75 10.28
CA VAL A 242 -1.59 7.78 9.26
C VAL A 242 -0.07 7.84 9.12
N SER A 243 0.59 6.70 9.34
CA SER A 243 2.02 6.52 9.06
C SER A 243 2.19 6.00 7.63
N VAL A 244 3.20 6.49 6.90
CA VAL A 244 3.56 6.01 5.56
C VAL A 244 5.08 5.91 5.48
N THR A 245 5.60 4.73 5.18
CA THR A 245 7.05 4.48 5.07
C THR A 245 7.37 3.77 3.75
N GLN A 246 8.39 4.25 3.06
CA GLN A 246 8.95 3.59 1.88
C GLN A 246 9.99 2.56 2.31
N TYR A 247 9.94 1.38 1.72
CA TYR A 247 10.94 0.33 1.89
C TYR A 247 11.51 -0.07 0.53
N THR A 248 12.81 -0.33 0.48
CA THR A 248 13.47 -0.92 -0.67
C THR A 248 13.39 -2.43 -0.61
N VAL A 249 12.96 -3.07 -1.69
CA VAL A 249 12.77 -4.52 -1.77
C VAL A 249 14.13 -5.23 -1.86
N PRO A 250 14.40 -6.23 -1.00
CA PRO A 250 15.60 -7.06 -1.11
C PRO A 250 15.71 -7.71 -2.50
N GLY A 251 16.88 -7.60 -3.12
CA GLY A 251 17.12 -8.06 -4.49
C GLY A 251 16.88 -7.00 -5.58
N GLU A 252 16.31 -5.84 -5.24
CA GLU A 252 16.04 -4.74 -6.17
C GLU A 252 16.67 -3.41 -5.70
N VAL A 253 17.77 -3.46 -4.96
CA VAL A 253 18.35 -2.27 -4.32
C VAL A 253 18.97 -1.28 -5.34
N THR A 254 19.58 -1.77 -6.41
CA THR A 254 20.37 -0.95 -7.35
C THR A 254 19.55 0.16 -8.02
N LEU A 255 18.38 -0.17 -8.57
CA LEU A 255 17.44 0.79 -9.18
C LEU A 255 16.29 1.17 -8.23
N ARG A 256 16.42 0.88 -6.93
CA ARG A 256 15.47 1.27 -5.86
C ARG A 256 14.04 0.74 -6.08
N GLY A 257 13.90 -0.57 -6.23
CA GLY A 257 12.60 -1.24 -6.21
C GLY A 257 11.94 -0.99 -4.87
N SER A 258 10.77 -0.37 -4.88
CA SER A 258 10.17 0.30 -3.74
C SER A 258 8.74 -0.15 -3.52
N VAL A 259 8.42 -0.37 -2.26
CA VAL A 259 7.06 -0.55 -1.76
C VAL A 259 6.81 0.48 -0.65
N TYR A 260 5.57 0.90 -0.49
CA TYR A 260 5.14 1.77 0.59
C TYR A 260 4.22 0.98 1.50
N VAL A 261 4.46 1.10 2.80
CA VAL A 261 3.58 0.57 3.84
C VAL A 261 2.97 1.74 4.57
N ALA A 262 1.65 1.78 4.61
CA ALA A 262 0.88 2.73 5.40
C ALA A 262 0.01 2.02 6.42
N TYR A 263 -0.18 2.65 7.57
CA TYR A 263 -1.06 2.11 8.61
C TYR A 263 -1.63 3.20 9.49
N LYS A 264 -2.78 2.89 10.09
CA LYS A 264 -3.41 3.66 11.15
C LYS A 264 -4.18 2.72 12.08
N VAL A 265 -4.13 3.01 13.37
CA VAL A 265 -5.00 2.36 14.37
C VAL A 265 -5.97 3.39 14.91
N THR A 266 -7.26 3.05 14.91
CA THR A 266 -8.34 3.96 15.34
C THR A 266 -9.15 3.29 16.46
N PRO A 267 -9.25 3.92 17.64
CA PRO A 267 -10.22 3.48 18.64
C PRO A 267 -11.65 3.54 18.08
N ILE A 268 -12.41 2.47 18.22
CA ILE A 268 -13.80 2.35 17.78
C ILE A 268 -14.69 2.00 18.98
N ALA A 269 -16.00 1.92 18.77
CA ALA A 269 -16.95 1.61 19.83
C ALA A 269 -16.69 0.23 20.45
N GLY A 270 -17.03 0.08 21.74
CA GLY A 270 -16.92 -1.19 22.47
C GLY A 270 -15.52 -1.54 22.95
N ASP A 271 -14.68 -0.54 23.25
CA ASP A 271 -13.28 -0.72 23.70
C ASP A 271 -12.41 -1.52 22.73
N MET A 272 -12.73 -1.40 21.44
CA MET A 272 -12.03 -2.06 20.34
C MET A 272 -11.16 -1.06 19.58
N TYR A 273 -10.16 -1.58 18.87
CA TYR A 273 -9.25 -0.84 18.01
C TYR A 273 -9.31 -1.40 16.60
N HIS A 274 -9.55 -0.53 15.63
CA HIS A 274 -9.49 -0.86 14.21
C HIS A 274 -8.07 -0.68 13.69
N TYR A 275 -7.47 -1.74 13.18
CA TYR A 275 -6.17 -1.73 12.52
C TYR A 275 -6.39 -1.74 11.00
N GLU A 276 -6.01 -0.68 10.31
CA GLU A 276 -6.02 -0.58 8.84
C GLU A 276 -4.57 -0.49 8.35
N TYR A 277 -4.21 -1.33 7.38
CA TYR A 277 -2.91 -1.36 6.72
C TYR A 277 -3.09 -1.31 5.22
N MET A 278 -2.21 -0.61 4.53
CA MET A 278 -2.15 -0.59 3.08
C MET A 278 -0.72 -0.77 2.62
N ILE A 279 -0.52 -1.66 1.64
CA ILE A 279 0.77 -1.82 0.98
C ILE A 279 0.61 -1.44 -0.48
N HIS A 280 1.39 -0.48 -0.94
CA HIS A 280 1.47 -0.06 -2.33
C HIS A 280 2.81 -0.50 -2.91
N ASN A 281 2.80 -1.39 -3.90
CA ASN A 281 4.02 -1.68 -4.65
C ASN A 281 4.22 -0.57 -5.68
N LEU A 282 5.25 0.27 -5.60
CA LEU A 282 5.43 1.35 -6.58
C LEU A 282 5.99 0.80 -7.90
N ASN A 283 7.12 0.09 -7.84
CA ASN A 283 7.90 -0.32 -9.01
C ASN A 283 8.66 -1.66 -8.81
N SER A 284 8.40 -2.41 -7.74
CA SER A 284 9.05 -3.71 -7.53
C SER A 284 8.52 -4.74 -8.53
N ASP A 285 9.42 -5.35 -9.29
CA ASP A 285 9.10 -6.47 -10.17
C ASP A 285 9.01 -7.79 -9.38
N ILE A 286 9.81 -7.94 -8.32
CA ILE A 286 9.75 -9.07 -7.37
C ILE A 286 8.33 -9.30 -6.84
N SER A 287 7.58 -8.21 -6.59
CA SER A 287 6.19 -8.24 -6.08
C SER A 287 6.06 -8.88 -4.69
N LEU A 288 4.89 -8.76 -4.07
CA LEU A 288 4.62 -9.36 -2.75
C LEU A 288 3.50 -10.40 -2.80
N ASN A 289 3.52 -11.36 -1.88
CA ASN A 289 2.48 -12.39 -1.79
C ASN A 289 1.96 -12.69 -0.38
N SER A 290 2.48 -12.02 0.64
CA SER A 290 1.90 -12.10 1.98
C SER A 290 2.17 -10.86 2.83
N LEU A 291 1.31 -10.67 3.83
CA LEU A 291 1.54 -9.79 4.98
C LEU A 291 1.30 -10.61 6.25
N SER A 292 2.24 -10.57 7.18
CA SER A 292 2.07 -11.01 8.56
C SER A 292 2.17 -9.81 9.48
N VAL A 293 1.15 -9.55 10.29
CA VAL A 293 1.20 -8.60 11.41
C VAL A 293 1.67 -9.41 12.63
N ASN A 294 2.93 -9.22 13.03
CA ASN A 294 3.55 -10.07 14.04
C ASN A 294 3.09 -9.63 15.44
N PHE A 295 2.58 -10.56 16.22
CA PHE A 295 2.28 -10.30 17.63
C PHE A 295 3.58 -10.17 18.42
N PRO A 296 3.61 -9.34 19.48
CA PRO A 296 4.81 -9.11 20.28
C PRO A 296 5.42 -10.42 20.80
N THR A 297 6.74 -10.57 20.64
CA THR A 297 7.49 -11.74 21.15
C THR A 297 7.84 -11.55 22.63
N GLY A 298 7.82 -12.64 23.41
CA GLY A 298 8.11 -12.59 24.86
C GLY A 298 7.01 -11.92 25.67
N GLY A 299 5.77 -12.12 25.23
CA GLY A 299 4.51 -11.59 25.74
C GLY A 299 3.44 -12.68 25.62
N ASN A 300 2.60 -12.94 26.63
CA ASN A 300 1.38 -13.73 26.41
C ASN A 300 0.52 -13.09 25.29
N THR A 301 0.21 -13.84 24.22
CA THR A 301 -0.61 -13.38 23.09
C THR A 301 -2.00 -14.02 23.03
N GLY A 302 -2.34 -14.91 23.98
CA GLY A 302 -3.55 -15.73 23.94
C GLY A 302 -4.86 -14.93 23.93
N CYS A 303 -4.87 -13.77 24.56
CA CYS A 303 -6.00 -12.85 24.61
C CYS A 303 -6.09 -11.89 23.42
N ILE A 304 -5.10 -11.87 22.50
CA ILE A 304 -5.17 -11.03 21.31
C ILE A 304 -6.30 -11.55 20.43
N ASP A 305 -7.45 -10.92 20.46
CA ASP A 305 -8.56 -11.21 19.58
C ASP A 305 -8.35 -10.52 18.23
N VAL A 306 -8.83 -11.19 17.17
CA VAL A 306 -8.79 -10.67 15.80
C VAL A 306 -10.15 -10.97 15.20
N VAL A 307 -10.95 -9.93 15.02
CA VAL A 307 -12.31 -10.01 14.47
C VAL A 307 -12.47 -9.05 13.30
N ASN A 308 -13.58 -9.15 12.56
CA ASN A 308 -13.87 -8.31 11.39
C ASN A 308 -12.70 -8.23 10.39
N VAL A 309 -12.02 -9.37 10.18
CA VAL A 309 -10.89 -9.46 9.27
C VAL A 309 -11.34 -9.14 7.85
N GLY A 310 -10.63 -8.22 7.22
CA GLY A 310 -10.91 -7.80 5.85
C GLY A 310 -9.65 -7.75 5.00
N PHE A 311 -9.88 -7.91 3.71
CA PHE A 311 -8.88 -7.79 2.65
C PHE A 311 -9.52 -7.05 1.48
N ARG A 312 -8.73 -6.21 0.81
CA ARG A 312 -9.15 -5.53 -0.41
C ARG A 312 -7.99 -5.47 -1.40
N ASP A 313 -8.27 -5.91 -2.61
CA ASP A 313 -7.40 -5.76 -3.77
C ASP A 313 -8.13 -5.08 -4.94
N VAL A 314 -7.53 -5.15 -6.12
CA VAL A 314 -8.10 -4.67 -7.37
C VAL A 314 -8.08 -5.79 -8.42
N PRO A 315 -9.23 -6.17 -9.00
CA PRO A 315 -9.29 -7.21 -10.00
C PRO A 315 -8.47 -6.92 -11.25
N HIS A 316 -7.87 -7.96 -11.80
CA HIS A 316 -7.26 -7.95 -13.11
C HIS A 316 -8.33 -8.05 -14.21
N HIS A 317 -8.13 -7.35 -15.32
CA HIS A 317 -9.13 -7.28 -16.38
C HIS A 317 -8.52 -7.17 -17.77
N SER A 318 -9.40 -7.22 -18.78
CA SER A 318 -9.01 -7.00 -20.18
C SER A 318 -7.93 -7.96 -20.68
N GLY A 319 -8.03 -9.21 -20.25
CA GLY A 319 -7.18 -10.31 -20.68
C GLY A 319 -5.85 -10.42 -19.95
N GLU A 320 -5.61 -9.66 -18.86
CA GLU A 320 -4.45 -9.96 -18.01
C GLU A 320 -4.42 -11.43 -17.58
N PRO A 321 -3.24 -12.09 -17.63
CA PRO A 321 -3.14 -13.51 -17.34
C PRO A 321 -3.29 -13.79 -15.85
N PHE A 322 -3.32 -12.73 -15.04
CA PHE A 322 -3.35 -12.83 -13.61
C PHE A 322 -4.75 -13.16 -13.10
N THR A 323 -4.78 -14.04 -12.13
CA THR A 323 -6.01 -14.35 -11.42
C THR A 323 -6.33 -13.25 -10.41
N SER A 324 -7.56 -13.20 -9.92
CA SER A 324 -8.03 -12.18 -8.97
C SER A 324 -8.64 -12.82 -7.72
N GLU A 325 -8.17 -14.01 -7.32
CA GLU A 325 -8.63 -14.61 -6.07
C GLU A 325 -8.01 -13.87 -4.87
N ASP A 326 -8.87 -13.55 -3.92
CA ASP A 326 -8.49 -12.87 -2.68
C ASP A 326 -7.48 -13.68 -1.86
N TRP A 327 -6.63 -12.97 -1.13
CA TRP A 327 -5.69 -13.61 -0.21
C TRP A 327 -6.44 -14.21 0.98
N SER A 328 -6.04 -15.43 1.35
CA SER A 328 -6.58 -16.11 2.53
C SER A 328 -6.01 -15.48 3.80
N SER A 329 -6.83 -15.37 4.85
CA SER A 329 -6.39 -14.84 6.15
C SER A 329 -6.39 -15.92 7.23
N ALA A 330 -5.43 -15.84 8.15
CA ALA A 330 -5.32 -16.77 9.27
C ALA A 330 -4.67 -16.12 10.49
N LYS A 331 -5.28 -16.33 11.66
CA LYS A 331 -4.69 -16.02 12.96
C LYS A 331 -3.91 -17.22 13.48
N THR A 332 -2.70 -16.99 13.97
CA THR A 332 -1.87 -17.95 14.71
C THR A 332 -1.57 -17.42 16.10
N ALA A 333 -0.80 -18.16 16.92
CA ALA A 333 -0.34 -17.66 18.22
C ALA A 333 0.61 -16.47 18.10
N SER A 334 1.28 -16.29 16.97
CA SER A 334 2.35 -15.30 16.77
C SER A 334 2.01 -14.20 15.77
N ALA A 335 0.90 -14.30 15.03
CA ALA A 335 0.56 -13.30 14.01
C ALA A 335 -0.87 -13.41 13.50
N GLN A 336 -1.36 -12.30 12.93
CA GLN A 336 -2.42 -12.31 11.93
C GLN A 336 -1.81 -12.24 10.53
N THR A 337 -2.18 -13.15 9.64
CA THR A 337 -1.58 -13.28 8.31
C THR A 337 -2.60 -13.16 7.18
N TRP A 338 -2.17 -12.64 6.04
CA TRP A 338 -2.83 -12.76 4.74
C TRP A 338 -1.84 -13.34 3.75
N THR A 339 -2.24 -14.42 3.07
CA THR A 339 -1.38 -15.19 2.19
C THR A 339 -2.05 -15.42 0.85
N GLY A 340 -1.38 -14.97 -0.20
CA GLY A 340 -1.69 -15.26 -1.59
C GLY A 340 -0.89 -16.44 -2.14
N PRO A 341 -0.92 -16.66 -3.46
CA PRO A 341 -0.19 -17.73 -4.12
C PRO A 341 1.32 -17.56 -4.04
N THR A 342 2.06 -18.66 -4.16
CA THR A 342 3.53 -18.62 -4.36
C THR A 342 3.85 -18.57 -5.84
N PHE A 343 4.99 -17.97 -6.20
CA PHE A 343 5.42 -17.94 -7.60
C PHE A 343 5.71 -19.36 -8.14
N ALA A 344 6.22 -20.26 -7.31
CA ALA A 344 6.52 -21.63 -7.71
C ALA A 344 5.26 -22.43 -8.10
N SER A 345 4.14 -22.23 -7.39
CA SER A 345 2.89 -22.94 -7.63
C SER A 345 1.99 -22.25 -8.66
N ALA A 346 1.96 -20.91 -8.65
CA ALA A 346 1.08 -20.12 -9.50
C ALA A 346 1.74 -18.78 -9.86
N PRO A 347 2.61 -18.74 -10.89
CA PRO A 347 3.28 -17.51 -11.35
C PRO A 347 2.30 -16.40 -11.75
N THR A 348 1.13 -16.78 -12.26
CA THR A 348 0.03 -15.88 -12.64
C THR A 348 -0.98 -15.66 -11.52
N GLY A 349 -0.71 -16.15 -10.31
CA GLY A 349 -1.57 -15.90 -9.18
C GLY A 349 -1.64 -14.42 -8.79
N ASN A 350 -2.68 -14.06 -8.05
CA ASN A 350 -2.90 -12.72 -7.52
C ASN A 350 -1.81 -12.32 -6.51
N ALA A 351 -0.77 -11.64 -6.99
CA ALA A 351 0.30 -11.08 -6.17
C ALA A 351 0.18 -9.54 -6.17
N LEU A 352 0.71 -8.87 -5.15
CA LEU A 352 0.78 -7.41 -5.13
C LEU A 352 1.84 -6.91 -6.13
N ARG A 353 1.39 -6.66 -7.36
CA ARG A 353 2.23 -6.24 -8.49
C ARG A 353 2.43 -4.73 -8.53
N TRP A 354 3.40 -4.30 -9.33
CA TRP A 354 3.76 -2.90 -9.41
C TRP A 354 2.57 -2.00 -9.69
N GLY A 355 2.62 -0.84 -9.05
CA GLY A 355 1.63 0.18 -8.84
C GLY A 355 0.25 -0.25 -8.34
N THR A 356 -0.03 -1.50 -7.99
CA THR A 356 -1.26 -1.82 -7.26
C THR A 356 -1.08 -1.68 -5.76
N SER A 357 -2.20 -1.62 -5.04
CA SER A 357 -2.22 -1.55 -3.59
C SER A 357 -3.23 -2.53 -3.01
N PHE A 358 -2.83 -3.26 -1.97
CA PHE A 358 -3.72 -4.11 -1.20
C PHE A 358 -3.89 -3.52 0.20
N THR A 359 -5.10 -3.63 0.73
CA THR A 359 -5.48 -3.13 2.04
C THR A 359 -5.94 -4.29 2.93
N PHE A 360 -5.49 -4.29 4.18
CA PHE A 360 -5.66 -5.35 5.16
C PHE A 360 -6.21 -4.74 6.44
N ARG A 361 -7.13 -5.44 7.10
CA ARG A 361 -7.76 -4.89 8.30
C ARG A 361 -8.28 -5.93 9.26
N PHE A 362 -8.38 -5.54 10.51
CA PHE A 362 -9.10 -6.27 11.55
C PHE A 362 -9.36 -5.36 12.75
N ASP A 363 -10.24 -5.82 13.63
CA ASP A 363 -10.47 -5.20 14.94
C ASP A 363 -9.92 -6.10 16.04
N SER A 364 -9.42 -5.48 17.12
CA SER A 364 -8.93 -6.16 18.32
C SER A 364 -9.28 -5.36 19.56
N SER A 365 -9.57 -6.03 20.67
CA SER A 365 -9.72 -5.40 21.99
C SER A 365 -8.38 -4.90 22.54
N ARG A 366 -7.26 -5.30 21.93
CA ARG A 366 -5.92 -4.94 22.37
C ARG A 366 -5.51 -3.58 21.80
N PRO A 367 -5.08 -2.62 22.65
CA PRO A 367 -4.53 -1.35 22.18
C PRO A 367 -3.25 -1.55 21.38
N PRO A 368 -2.88 -0.58 20.52
CA PRO A 368 -1.73 -0.70 19.65
C PRO A 368 -0.40 -0.43 20.38
N VAL A 369 0.62 -1.22 20.03
CA VAL A 369 2.04 -0.99 20.38
C VAL A 369 2.88 -0.99 19.12
N ALA A 370 4.06 -0.37 19.17
CA ALA A 370 5.01 -0.48 18.07
C ALA A 370 5.47 -1.94 17.92
N GLY A 371 5.50 -2.45 16.69
CA GLY A 371 5.93 -3.80 16.38
C GLY A 371 6.36 -3.94 14.93
N THR A 372 6.44 -5.17 14.46
CA THR A 372 6.86 -5.47 13.08
C THR A 372 5.76 -6.22 12.33
N GLY A 373 5.77 -6.06 11.02
CA GLY A 373 5.14 -6.99 10.10
C GLY A 373 6.18 -7.63 9.18
N THR A 374 5.82 -8.76 8.61
CA THR A 374 6.64 -9.50 7.64
C THR A 374 5.94 -9.48 6.29
N LEU A 375 6.63 -9.04 5.24
CA LEU A 375 6.16 -9.09 3.86
C LEU A 375 6.81 -10.26 3.13
N GLY A 376 6.01 -11.12 2.51
CA GLY A 376 6.50 -12.19 1.63
C GLY A 376 6.82 -11.67 0.23
N LEU A 377 7.97 -12.02 -0.30
CA LEU A 377 8.43 -11.66 -1.64
C LEU A 377 8.01 -12.73 -2.65
N PHE A 378 7.22 -12.34 -3.65
CA PHE A 378 6.55 -13.30 -4.53
C PHE A 378 7.53 -14.07 -5.42
N LYS A 379 8.30 -13.37 -6.28
CA LYS A 379 9.18 -14.02 -7.27
C LYS A 379 10.40 -14.71 -6.67
N THR A 380 10.90 -14.22 -5.54
CA THR A 380 12.12 -14.77 -4.91
C THR A 380 11.81 -15.76 -3.79
N GLY A 381 10.59 -15.75 -3.24
CA GLY A 381 10.20 -16.57 -2.08
C GLY A 381 10.82 -16.13 -0.75
N GLY A 382 11.55 -15.01 -0.73
CA GLY A 382 12.11 -14.43 0.50
C GLY A 382 11.10 -13.63 1.30
N SER A 383 11.57 -12.89 2.29
CA SER A 383 10.75 -11.96 3.08
C SER A 383 11.52 -10.69 3.44
N MET A 384 10.78 -9.68 3.93
CA MET A 384 11.34 -8.47 4.51
C MET A 384 10.48 -8.00 5.68
N ASP A 385 11.13 -7.44 6.70
CA ASP A 385 10.45 -6.86 7.86
C ASP A 385 10.11 -5.39 7.62
N VAL A 386 8.97 -4.98 8.16
CA VAL A 386 8.48 -3.60 8.12
C VAL A 386 7.96 -3.18 9.49
N ASN A 387 8.12 -1.92 9.85
CA ASN A 387 7.56 -1.37 11.09
C ASN A 387 6.06 -1.15 10.93
N LEU A 388 5.29 -1.55 11.94
CA LEU A 388 3.83 -1.40 12.04
C LEU A 388 3.42 -1.02 13.46
N MET A 389 2.14 -0.67 13.65
CA MET A 389 1.49 -0.81 14.96
C MET A 389 0.82 -2.18 15.00
N VAL A 390 0.98 -2.91 16.09
CA VAL A 390 0.43 -4.26 16.30
C VAL A 390 -0.35 -4.31 17.62
N PRO A 391 -1.26 -5.29 17.80
CA PRO A 391 -1.91 -5.52 19.09
C PRO A 391 -0.92 -5.70 20.24
N SER A 392 -1.15 -4.99 21.35
CA SER A 392 -0.40 -5.17 22.60
C SER A 392 -0.49 -6.61 23.12
N PRO A 393 0.58 -7.11 23.77
CA PRO A 393 0.51 -8.40 24.44
C PRO A 393 -0.53 -8.32 25.55
N CYS A 394 -1.00 -9.47 26.03
CA CYS A 394 -1.95 -9.54 27.12
C CYS A 394 -1.46 -8.83 28.37
N PRO A 395 -2.36 -8.21 29.16
CA PRO A 395 -1.98 -7.70 30.45
C PRO A 395 -1.53 -8.90 31.28
N CYS A 396 -0.33 -8.81 31.84
CA CYS A 396 0.10 -9.76 32.83
C CYS A 396 -0.57 -9.38 34.17
N PRO A 397 -1.09 -10.34 34.96
CA PRO A 397 -1.42 -10.05 36.35
C PRO A 397 -0.20 -9.42 37.05
N GLU A 398 -0.42 -8.37 37.85
CA GLU A 398 0.62 -7.84 38.72
C GLU A 398 1.18 -8.98 39.58
N PRO A 399 2.51 -9.14 39.69
CA PRO A 399 3.12 -10.19 40.52
C PRO A 399 3.07 -9.81 42.01
N ASP A 400 1.90 -9.36 42.46
CA ASP A 400 1.52 -9.16 43.86
C ASP A 400 0.88 -10.48 44.33
N TYR A 401 1.74 -11.47 44.58
CA TYR A 401 1.35 -12.83 44.92
C TYR A 401 0.89 -12.96 46.37
N ASN A 402 1.27 -12.01 47.22
CA ASN A 402 0.84 -11.96 48.62
C ASN A 402 -0.36 -11.04 48.88
N CYS A 403 -0.82 -10.30 47.87
CA CYS A 403 -1.94 -9.37 47.93
C CYS A 403 -1.77 -8.25 48.96
N ASP A 404 -0.53 -7.82 49.24
CA ASP A 404 -0.24 -6.70 50.14
C ASP A 404 -0.29 -5.33 49.43
N GLY A 405 -0.47 -5.33 48.10
CA GLY A 405 -0.53 -4.13 47.27
C GLY A 405 0.84 -3.61 46.83
N ALA A 406 1.92 -4.35 47.06
CA ALA A 406 3.27 -3.97 46.71
C ALA A 406 4.09 -5.11 46.10
N VAL A 407 4.47 -4.98 44.82
CA VAL A 407 5.38 -5.93 44.15
C VAL A 407 6.81 -5.81 44.71
N ASN A 408 7.27 -6.82 45.45
CA ASN A 408 8.57 -6.86 46.10
C ASN A 408 9.04 -8.29 46.48
N GLY A 409 10.12 -8.41 47.26
CA GLY A 409 10.66 -9.71 47.67
C GLY A 409 9.71 -10.58 48.51
N PHE A 410 8.69 -9.99 49.14
CA PHE A 410 7.66 -10.72 49.87
C PHE A 410 6.72 -11.52 48.95
N ASP A 411 6.60 -11.16 47.67
CA ASP A 411 5.86 -11.95 46.68
C ASP A 411 6.61 -13.22 46.27
N ILE A 412 7.94 -13.10 46.16
CA ILE A 412 8.83 -14.24 45.93
C ILE A 412 8.73 -15.19 47.13
N GLN A 413 8.84 -14.65 48.35
CA GLN A 413 8.72 -15.44 49.58
C GLN A 413 7.35 -16.14 49.67
N ALA A 414 6.25 -15.44 49.38
CA ALA A 414 4.92 -16.04 49.36
C ALA A 414 4.81 -17.17 48.33
N THR A 415 5.49 -17.04 47.18
CA THR A 415 5.57 -18.10 46.17
C THR A 415 6.38 -19.30 46.68
N GLU A 416 7.51 -19.07 47.35
CA GLU A 416 8.31 -20.15 47.98
C GLU A 416 7.49 -20.92 49.03
N GLU A 417 6.74 -20.21 49.87
CA GLU A 417 5.84 -20.78 50.87
C GLU A 417 4.72 -21.61 50.18
N ALA A 418 4.12 -21.06 49.12
CA ALA A 418 3.06 -21.70 48.35
C ALA A 418 3.51 -23.00 47.66
N VAL A 419 4.68 -23.00 47.00
CA VAL A 419 5.27 -24.20 46.38
C VAL A 419 5.56 -25.29 47.43
N ASN A 420 5.80 -24.91 48.69
CA ASN A 420 5.97 -25.84 49.80
C ASN A 420 4.65 -26.22 50.51
N GLY A 421 3.50 -25.79 49.98
CA GLY A 421 2.16 -26.14 50.46
C GLY A 421 1.56 -25.18 51.50
N ASP A 422 2.21 -24.05 51.80
CA ASP A 422 1.67 -23.00 52.66
C ASP A 422 1.10 -21.85 51.83
N LEU A 423 -0.23 -21.84 51.70
CA LEU A 423 -0.97 -20.82 50.94
C LEU A 423 -1.45 -19.65 51.84
N SER A 424 -1.02 -19.57 53.10
CA SER A 424 -1.56 -18.59 54.05
C SER A 424 -1.32 -17.14 53.65
N ASN A 425 -0.22 -16.87 52.94
CA ASN A 425 0.16 -15.56 52.42
C ASN A 425 0.13 -15.51 50.89
N PHE A 426 -0.54 -16.46 50.20
CA PHE A 426 -0.52 -16.55 48.74
C PHE A 426 -1.92 -16.46 48.16
N CYS A 427 -2.12 -15.54 47.21
CA CYS A 427 -3.45 -15.20 46.70
C CYS A 427 -3.66 -15.44 45.20
N ALA A 428 -2.65 -15.91 44.46
CA ALA A 428 -2.79 -16.23 43.03
C ALA A 428 -3.60 -17.51 42.74
N GLY A 429 -4.07 -18.19 43.80
CA GLY A 429 -4.93 -19.38 43.73
C GLY A 429 -4.20 -20.69 43.48
N SER A 430 -3.14 -20.69 42.66
CA SER A 430 -2.28 -21.84 42.35
C SER A 430 -0.82 -21.43 42.38
N ALA A 431 0.06 -22.26 42.95
CA ALA A 431 1.50 -21.98 42.98
C ALA A 431 2.18 -22.31 41.63
N ASP A 432 1.49 -23.02 40.73
CA ASP A 432 1.87 -23.23 39.33
C ASP A 432 1.69 -21.92 38.54
N LEU A 433 2.65 -21.02 38.68
CA LEU A 433 2.66 -19.69 38.09
C LEU A 433 3.14 -19.70 36.64
N ASN A 434 3.99 -20.66 36.28
CA ASN A 434 4.47 -20.81 34.91
C ASN A 434 3.53 -21.64 34.00
N GLY A 435 2.54 -22.31 34.60
CA GLY A 435 1.50 -23.07 33.91
C GLY A 435 1.98 -24.40 33.33
N ASP A 436 3.07 -24.97 33.84
CA ASP A 436 3.64 -26.25 33.38
C ASP A 436 2.95 -27.47 34.02
N GLY A 437 2.03 -27.25 34.97
CA GLY A 437 1.27 -28.28 35.66
C GLY A 437 1.97 -28.85 36.90
N ALA A 438 3.09 -28.26 37.35
CA ALA A 438 3.83 -28.71 38.51
C ALA A 438 4.30 -27.54 39.40
N GLU A 439 3.84 -27.48 40.64
CA GLU A 439 4.28 -26.49 41.62
C GLU A 439 5.71 -26.81 42.10
N ASN A 440 6.71 -26.07 41.61
CA ASN A 440 8.11 -26.37 41.86
C ASN A 440 9.03 -25.12 41.78
N GLY A 441 10.35 -25.34 41.82
CA GLY A 441 11.33 -24.24 41.78
C GLY A 441 11.28 -23.36 40.52
N PHE A 442 10.72 -23.85 39.42
CA PHE A 442 10.51 -23.06 38.21
C PHE A 442 9.42 -21.98 38.39
N ASP A 443 8.46 -22.17 39.30
CA ASP A 443 7.47 -21.15 39.64
C ASP A 443 8.07 -20.03 40.50
N ILE A 444 8.98 -20.40 41.42
CA ILE A 444 9.74 -19.43 42.21
C ILE A 444 10.60 -18.58 41.27
N GLN A 445 11.32 -19.23 40.34
CA GLN A 445 12.11 -18.52 39.33
C GLN A 445 11.23 -17.59 38.47
N TYR A 446 10.06 -18.07 38.03
CA TYR A 446 9.12 -17.25 37.29
C TYR A 446 8.64 -16.04 38.12
N ALA A 447 8.31 -16.22 39.40
CA ALA A 447 7.96 -15.13 40.30
C ALA A 447 9.10 -14.12 40.48
N GLU A 448 10.33 -14.58 40.67
CA GLU A 448 11.52 -13.72 40.74
C GLU A 448 11.67 -12.88 39.47
N GLU A 449 11.57 -13.50 38.30
CA GLU A 449 11.67 -12.80 37.02
C GLU A 449 10.55 -11.74 36.90
N ARG A 450 9.30 -12.12 37.22
CA ARG A 450 8.13 -11.23 37.15
C ARG A 450 8.23 -10.04 38.12
N VAL A 451 8.59 -10.28 39.38
CA VAL A 451 8.81 -9.22 40.39
C VAL A 451 9.93 -8.26 39.97
N ASN A 452 10.95 -8.76 39.27
CA ASN A 452 12.03 -7.94 38.69
C ASN A 452 11.65 -7.28 37.36
N GLY A 453 10.39 -7.37 36.93
CA GLY A 453 9.86 -6.67 35.75
C GLY A 453 9.98 -7.45 34.44
N ALA A 454 10.26 -8.75 34.48
CA ALA A 454 10.20 -9.59 33.28
C ALA A 454 8.75 -9.65 32.74
N PRO A 455 8.57 -9.67 31.41
CA PRO A 455 7.25 -9.85 30.83
C PRO A 455 6.68 -11.26 31.15
N CYS A 456 5.35 -11.37 31.13
CA CYS A 456 4.67 -12.64 30.92
C CYS A 456 4.68 -13.00 29.42
#